data_AF-G7LRL8-F1
#
_entry.id   AF-G7LRL8-F1
#
_cell.length_a   1.000
_cell.length_b   1.000
_cell.length_c   1.000
_cell.angle_alpha   90.00
_cell.angle_beta   90.00
_cell.angle_gamma   90.00
#
_symmetry.space_group_name_H-M   'P 1'
#
loop_
_entity.id
_entity.type
_entity.pdbx_description
1 polymer ?
#
loop_
_entity_poly.entity_id
_entity_poly.type
_entity_poly.pdbx_seq_one_letter_code
_entity_poly.pdbx_strand_id
1 'polypeptide(L)' 'MKPSTLKAGMRVLLHPSLGLPGAFRATVIRRTPRTYGRHALTVVRVDEFAGLNGPGDNGDVHLSDYEVSRLLHPLEASA' A
#
# COMPACT_ATOMS: atom_id res chain seq x y z
N MET A 1 9.31 3.33 -4.57
CA MET A 1 9.12 4.81 -4.51
C MET A 1 9.53 5.40 -3.15
N LYS A 2 9.60 6.72 -2.96
CA LYS A 2 9.85 7.32 -1.63
C LYS A 2 8.57 7.24 -0.76
N PRO A 3 8.55 6.54 0.38
CA PRO A 3 7.31 6.39 1.17
C PRO A 3 6.74 7.72 1.68
N SER A 4 7.61 8.69 1.96
CA SER A 4 7.22 10.02 2.45
C SER A 4 6.38 10.85 1.47
N THR A 5 6.34 10.48 0.18
CA THR A 5 5.54 11.19 -0.83
C THR A 5 4.11 10.67 -0.91
N LEU A 6 3.79 9.56 -0.25
CA LEU A 6 2.45 8.99 -0.24
C LEU A 6 1.48 9.83 0.59
N LYS A 7 0.30 10.07 0.04
CA LYS A 7 -0.80 10.78 0.68
C LYS A 7 -2.06 9.92 0.63
N ALA A 8 -2.95 10.09 1.61
CA ALA A 8 -4.27 9.46 1.58
C ALA A 8 -5.00 9.81 0.27
N GLY A 9 -5.67 8.83 -0.32
CA GLY A 9 -6.36 8.95 -1.62
C GLY A 9 -5.49 8.69 -2.84
N MET A 10 -4.16 8.60 -2.71
CA MET A 10 -3.27 8.36 -3.85
C MET A 10 -3.47 6.94 -4.42
N ARG A 11 -3.60 6.83 -5.74
CA ARG A 11 -3.68 5.55 -6.45
C ARG A 11 -2.27 5.02 -6.74
N VAL A 12 -2.04 3.76 -6.37
CA VAL A 12 -0.74 3.08 -6.51
C VAL A 12 -0.96 1.67 -7.06
N LEU A 13 0.10 1.10 -7.61
CA LEU A 13 0.19 -0.31 -7.96
C LEU A 13 1.00 -1.05 -6.90
N LEU A 14 0.46 -2.16 -6.41
CA LEU A 14 1.14 -3.09 -5.52
C LEU A 14 1.65 -4.28 -6.33
N HIS A 15 2.97 -4.45 -6.36
CA HIS A 15 3.66 -5.58 -6.96
C HIS A 15 4.13 -6.53 -5.85
N PRO A 16 3.43 -7.65 -5.61
CA PRO A 16 3.85 -8.63 -4.61
C PRO A 16 5.19 -9.26 -5.00
N SER A 17 6.03 -9.56 -4.02
CA SER A 17 7.37 -10.11 -4.26
C SER A 17 7.42 -11.63 -4.45
N LEU A 18 6.34 -12.36 -4.16
CA LEU A 18 6.33 -13.83 -4.13
C LEU A 18 5.08 -14.40 -4.79
N GLY A 19 5.27 -15.17 -5.86
CA GLY A 19 4.32 -16.17 -6.38
C GLY A 19 3.02 -15.68 -7.02
N LEU A 20 2.65 -14.41 -6.84
CA LEU A 20 1.44 -13.83 -7.43
C LEU A 20 1.78 -13.07 -8.73
N PRO A 21 1.33 -13.55 -9.89
CA PRO A 21 1.50 -12.81 -11.14
C PRO A 21 0.52 -11.64 -11.16
N GLY A 22 1.04 -10.41 -11.18
CA GLY A 22 0.23 -9.23 -11.47
C GLY A 22 0.49 -8.04 -10.54
N ALA A 23 0.16 -6.86 -11.06
CA ALA A 23 0.10 -5.63 -10.31
C ALA A 23 -1.33 -5.42 -9.81
N PHE A 24 -1.52 -5.22 -8.51
CA PHE A 24 -2.83 -4.95 -7.94
C PHE A 24 -3.05 -3.46 -7.79
N ARG A 25 -4.28 -3.01 -8.05
CA ARG A 25 -4.63 -1.60 -7.88
C ARG A 25 -4.91 -1.35 -6.40
N ALA A 26 -4.23 -0.36 -5.86
CA ALA A 26 -4.40 0.00 -4.47
C ALA A 26 -4.58 1.50 -4.27
N THR A 27 -5.25 1.85 -3.17
CA THR A 27 -5.43 3.23 -2.74
C THR A 27 -4.75 3.42 -1.40
N VAL A 28 -3.92 4.45 -1.26
CA VAL A 28 -3.34 4.81 0.04
C VAL A 28 -4.45 5.31 0.96
N ILE A 29 -4.65 4.65 2.09
CA ILE A 29 -5.63 5.06 3.10
C ILE A 29 -4.98 6.03 4.08
N ARG A 30 -3.79 5.69 4.57
CA ARG A 30 -3.03 6.56 5.47
C ARG A 30 -1.56 6.19 5.51
N ARG A 31 -0.73 7.17 5.89
CA ARG A 31 0.67 6.98 6.26
C ARG A 31 0.91 7.47 7.67
N THR A 32 1.55 6.63 8.47
CA THR A 32 2.02 6.96 9.82
C THR A 32 3.55 7.05 9.77
N PRO A 33 4.16 8.23 10.00
CA PRO A 33 5.61 8.35 10.05
C PRO A 33 6.17 7.61 11.27
N ARG A 34 7.48 7.32 11.24
CA ARG A 34 8.19 6.72 12.37
C ARG A 34 8.14 7.66 13.58
N THR A 35 7.78 7.12 14.74
CA THR A 35 7.87 7.81 16.04
C THR A 35 8.70 6.99 17.01
N TYR A 36 9.06 7.54 18.18
CA TYR A 36 9.77 6.78 19.20
C TYR A 36 9.01 5.49 19.56
N GLY A 37 9.69 4.35 19.50
CA GLY A 37 9.12 3.03 19.76
C GLY A 37 8.13 2.49 18.71
N ARG A 38 7.91 3.18 17.58
CA ARG A 38 6.98 2.73 16.52
C ARG A 38 7.55 2.92 15.12
N HIS A 39 7.52 1.86 14.32
CA HIS A 39 7.97 1.88 12.94
C HIS A 39 7.01 2.68 12.05
N ALA A 40 7.53 3.24 10.97
CA ALA A 40 6.69 3.85 9.94
C ALA A 40 5.80 2.78 9.29
N LEU A 41 4.54 3.13 9.06
CA LEU A 41 3.53 2.23 8.52
C LEU A 41 2.68 2.96 7.49
N THR A 42 2.50 2.33 6.34
CA THR A 42 1.56 2.76 5.31
C THR A 42 0.45 1.72 5.20
N VAL A 43 -0.79 2.19 5.18
CA VAL A 43 -1.96 1.33 4.94
C VAL A 43 -2.49 1.64 3.56
N VAL A 44 -2.57 0.62 2.72
CA VAL A 44 -3.19 0.69 1.40
C VAL A 44 -4.40 -0.24 1.36
N ARG A 45 -5.40 0.11 0.58
CA ARG A 45 -6.55 -0.75 0.29
C ARG A 45 -6.40 -1.32 -1.10
N VAL A 46 -6.39 -2.64 -1.20
CA VAL A 46 -6.30 -3.39 -2.47
C VAL A 46 -7.71 -3.86 -2.82
N ASP A 47 -8.22 -3.39 -3.96
CA ASP A 47 -9.62 -3.62 -4.36
C ASP A 47 -9.88 -5.13 -4.52
N GLU A 48 -8.88 -5.87 -5.00
CA GLU A 48 -8.92 -7.32 -5.22
C GLU A 48 -8.87 -8.16 -3.92
N PHE A 49 -8.48 -7.56 -2.79
CA PHE A 49 -8.38 -8.28 -1.52
C PHE A 49 -9.61 -8.11 -0.62
N ALA A 50 -10.53 -7.23 -1.00
CA ALA A 50 -11.76 -7.03 -0.26
C ALA A 50 -12.60 -8.33 -0.21
N GLY A 51 -13.06 -8.69 0.98
CA GLY A 51 -13.88 -9.88 1.21
C GLY A 51 -13.12 -11.21 1.27
N LEU A 52 -11.79 -11.24 1.07
CA LEU A 52 -11.01 -12.49 1.12
C LEU A 52 -10.95 -13.08 2.54
N ASN A 53 -11.00 -12.23 3.57
CA ASN A 53 -11.07 -12.65 4.98
C ASN A 53 -12.44 -12.32 5.63
N GLY A 54 -13.51 -12.57 4.89
CA GLY A 54 -14.89 -12.46 5.38
C GLY A 54 -15.54 -11.08 5.12
N PRO A 55 -16.80 -10.90 5.55
CA PRO A 55 -17.64 -9.77 5.11
C PRO A 55 -17.17 -8.38 5.55
N GLY A 56 -16.29 -8.30 6.55
CA GLY A 56 -15.73 -7.04 7.06
C GLY A 56 -14.32 -6.73 6.52
N ASP A 57 -13.79 -7.57 5.64
CA ASP A 57 -12.46 -7.36 5.07
C ASP A 57 -12.50 -6.31 3.97
N ASN A 58 -11.93 -5.15 4.28
CA ASN A 58 -11.83 -4.05 3.34
C ASN A 58 -10.67 -4.21 2.34
N GLY A 59 -9.87 -5.28 2.43
CA GLY A 59 -8.65 -5.46 1.64
C GLY A 59 -7.51 -4.56 2.08
N ASP A 60 -7.46 -4.19 3.37
CA ASP A 60 -6.45 -3.28 3.90
C ASP A 60 -5.12 -4.03 4.14
N VAL A 61 -4.05 -3.55 3.53
CA VAL A 61 -2.69 -4.10 3.61
C VAL A 61 -1.77 -3.13 4.31
N HIS A 62 -1.02 -3.66 5.28
CA HIS A 62 -0.09 -2.92 6.12
C HIS A 62 1.33 -3.10 5.58
N LEU A 63 1.95 -2.00 5.17
CA LEU A 63 3.27 -2.00 4.55
C LEU A 63 4.24 -1.12 5.33
N SER A 64 5.41 -1.67 5.62
CA SER A 64 6.57 -0.92 6.10
C SER A 64 7.12 0.01 5.01
N ASP A 65 7.90 1.02 5.41
CA ASP A 65 8.61 1.88 4.45
C ASP A 65 9.52 1.07 3.49
N TYR A 66 10.07 -0.07 3.95
CA TYR A 66 10.85 -0.98 3.12
C TYR A 66 10.00 -1.62 2.01
N GLU A 67 8.84 -2.18 2.38
CA GLU A 67 7.91 -2.78 1.42
C GLU A 67 7.34 -1.75 0.46
N VAL A 68 6.94 -0.56 0.95
CA VAL A 68 6.51 0.55 0.10
C VAL A 68 7.57 0.91 -0.93
N SER A 69 8.84 0.94 -0.52
CA SER A 69 9.92 1.34 -1.43
C SER A 69 10.10 0.36 -2.60
N ARG A 70 9.81 -0.93 -2.38
CA ARG A 70 10.04 -2.03 -3.31
C ARG A 70 8.81 -2.50 -4.07
N LEU A 71 7.65 -2.47 -3.43
CA LEU A 71 6.43 -3.11 -3.91
C LEU A 71 5.41 -2.09 -4.42
N LEU A 72 5.48 -0.83 -3.97
CA LEU A 72 4.57 0.22 -4.44
C LEU A 72 5.18 1.07 -5.55
N HIS A 73 4.36 1.27 -6.57
CA HIS A 73 4.63 2.16 -7.70
C HIS A 73 3.48 3.15 -7.85
N PRO A 74 3.74 4.44 -8.12
CA PRO A 74 2.67 5.39 -8.39
C PRO A 74 1.94 5.00 -9.68
N LEU A 75 0.60 5.02 -9.65
CA LEU A 75 -0.22 4.77 -10.85
C LEU A 75 -0.28 6.03 -11.74
N GLU A 76 -0.24 7.20 -11.13
CA GLU A 76 -0.13 8.48 -11.83
C GLU A 76 1.33 8.92 -11.80
N ALA A 77 2.03 8.81 -12.93
CA ALA A 77 3.19 9.65 -13.16
C ALA A 77 2.66 11.09 -13.23
N SER A 78 3.19 11.97 -12.40
CA SER A 78 2.96 13.41 -12.54
C SER A 78 3.17 13.78 -14.01
N ALA A 79 2.08 14.19 -14.68
CA ALA A 79 2.16 14.93 -15.92
C ALA A 79 2.81 16.30 -15.65
#